data_AF-A0AAJ3PWM7-F1
#
_entry.id   AF-A0AAJ3PWM7-F1
#
_cell.length_a   1.000
_cell.length_b   1.000
_cell.length_c   1.000
_cell.angle_alpha   90.00
_cell.angle_beta   90.00
_cell.angle_gamma   90.00
#
_symmetry.space_group_name_H-M   'P 1'
#
loop_
_entity.id
_entity.type
_entity.pdbx_description
1 polymer ?
#
loop_
_entity_poly.entity_id
_entity_poly.type
_entity_poly.pdbx_seq_one_letter_code
_entity_poly.pdbx_strand_id
1 'polypeptide(L)'
;MMLDYNSLLLALGVSTACLAVTLMGGWLVRRAETVLLTATVGLVFVVSGIFVYSAYVNRPEMGFGIANFVLFHAGFATIWGAGRQFLTGRLSLPGIAIRALAAMVFSIVPLVSGYDGLAFIADNLAIALLLFATARQYWLARAEAPAPILGIAALYTATAISFVLCAAVLISDGKLVLGKAPSNWAEDLSLAVCIAGMTGIGALSLALHQWRLAARHRLEAITDPLTGLLNRRALFDQYGTRPMGSATAVIVFDIDHFKSVNDRFGHAAGDRVIKVFAAELSANCRPGDTAPGWAARSLRWC
;
A
#
# COMPACT_ATOMS: atom_id res chain seq x y z
N MET A 1 -21.80 22.33 -19.49
CA MET A 1 -21.95 23.03 -18.19
C MET A 1 -20.71 22.67 -17.39
N MET A 2 -19.77 23.61 -17.22
CA MET A 2 -18.58 23.36 -16.39
C MET A 2 -19.04 23.24 -14.94
N LEU A 3 -18.58 22.21 -14.23
CA LEU A 3 -18.86 22.04 -12.80
C LEU A 3 -18.25 23.23 -12.03
N ASP A 4 -18.99 23.79 -11.08
CA ASP A 4 -18.47 24.87 -10.23
C ASP A 4 -17.29 24.40 -9.37
N TYR A 5 -16.28 25.25 -9.20
CA TYR A 5 -15.02 24.92 -8.52
C TYR A 5 -15.23 24.48 -7.06
N ASN A 6 -16.15 25.12 -6.35
CA ASN A 6 -16.51 24.73 -4.99
C ASN A 6 -17.14 23.33 -4.94
N SER A 7 -17.93 22.98 -5.96
CA SER A 7 -18.54 21.65 -6.08
C SER A 7 -17.47 20.57 -6.32
N LEU A 8 -16.44 20.87 -7.12
CA LEU A 8 -15.30 19.97 -7.34
C LEU A 8 -14.47 19.79 -6.06
N LEU A 9 -14.21 20.86 -5.30
CA LEU A 9 -13.52 20.77 -4.01
C LEU A 9 -14.30 19.93 -2.98
N LEU A 10 -15.62 20.09 -2.92
CA LEU A 10 -16.47 19.27 -2.06
C LEU A 10 -16.41 17.80 -2.46
N ALA A 11 -16.52 17.50 -3.76
CA ALA A 11 -16.41 16.14 -4.29
C ALA A 11 -15.05 15.51 -3.96
N LEU A 12 -13.96 16.28 -4.08
CA LEU A 12 -12.62 15.85 -3.67
C LEU A 12 -12.56 15.55 -2.18
N GLY A 13 -13.03 16.46 -1.33
CA GLY A 13 -13.05 16.28 0.13
C GLY A 13 -13.81 15.02 0.56
N VAL A 14 -15.00 14.80 0.00
CA VAL A 14 -15.83 13.61 0.27
C VAL A 14 -15.14 12.34 -0.21
N SER A 15 -14.60 12.32 -1.43
CA SER A 15 -13.90 11.14 -1.97
C SER A 15 -12.66 10.78 -1.15
N THR A 16 -11.90 11.80 -0.69
CA THR A 16 -10.74 11.62 0.20
C THR A 16 -11.16 11.04 1.56
N ALA A 17 -12.25 11.56 2.13
CA ALA A 17 -12.79 11.08 3.40
C ALA A 17 -13.28 9.62 3.29
N CYS A 18 -13.96 9.26 2.21
CA CYS A 18 -14.38 7.89 1.94
C CYS A 18 -13.19 6.93 1.86
N LEU A 19 -12.10 7.32 1.19
CA LEU A 19 -10.88 6.52 1.17
C LEU A 19 -10.29 6.38 2.58
N ALA A 20 -10.21 7.47 3.35
CA ALA A 20 -9.70 7.45 4.72
C ALA A 20 -10.49 6.48 5.62
N VAL A 21 -11.83 6.50 5.53
CA VAL A 21 -12.74 5.58 6.25
C VAL A 21 -12.53 4.14 5.79
N THR A 22 -12.36 3.91 4.49
CA THR A 22 -12.11 2.56 3.93
C THR A 22 -10.80 1.97 4.48
N LEU A 23 -9.72 2.76 4.48
CA LEU A 23 -8.43 2.31 5.01
C LEU A 23 -8.49 2.12 6.55
N MET A 24 -9.21 2.98 7.26
CA MET A 24 -9.44 2.85 8.70
C MET A 24 -10.18 1.55 9.03
N GLY A 25 -11.27 1.25 8.30
CA GLY A 25 -12.01 -0.01 8.44
C GLY A 25 -11.13 -1.23 8.20
N GLY A 26 -10.29 -1.19 7.15
CA GLY A 26 -9.30 -2.24 6.88
C GLY A 26 -8.32 -2.46 8.04
N TRP A 27 -7.84 -1.38 8.66
CA TRP A 27 -6.97 -1.46 9.83
C TRP A 27 -7.69 -1.93 11.09
N LEU A 28 -8.95 -1.52 11.32
CA LEU A 28 -9.76 -1.98 12.46
C LEU A 28 -9.94 -3.50 12.43
N VAL A 29 -10.15 -4.07 11.25
CA VAL A 29 -10.23 -5.53 11.05
C VAL A 29 -8.86 -6.19 11.23
N ARG A 30 -7.76 -5.51 10.86
CA ARG A 30 -6.39 -6.05 10.94
C ARG A 30 -5.40 -5.04 11.51
N ARG A 31 -5.35 -4.96 12.84
CA ARG A 31 -4.47 -4.03 13.57
C ARG A 31 -2.98 -4.19 13.25
N ALA A 32 -2.56 -5.37 12.79
CA ALA A 32 -1.20 -5.65 12.35
C ALA A 32 -0.78 -4.85 11.10
N GLU A 33 -1.73 -4.48 10.23
CA GLU A 33 -1.47 -3.72 8.99
C GLU A 33 -1.36 -2.21 9.28
N THR A 34 -0.34 -1.84 10.05
CA THR A 34 -0.13 -0.47 10.54
C THR A 34 0.09 0.57 9.42
N VAL A 35 0.41 0.13 8.20
CA VAL A 35 0.50 0.99 6.99
C VAL A 35 -0.84 1.68 6.70
N LEU A 36 -1.96 0.96 6.86
CA LEU A 36 -3.29 1.49 6.58
C LEU A 36 -3.64 2.64 7.53
N LEU A 37 -3.27 2.52 8.81
CA LEU A 37 -3.43 3.58 9.80
C LEU A 37 -2.64 4.83 9.41
N THR A 38 -1.35 4.67 9.05
CA THR A 38 -0.51 5.80 8.64
C THR A 38 -1.10 6.50 7.41
N ALA A 39 -1.57 5.74 6.42
CA ALA A 39 -2.22 6.28 5.23
C ALA A 39 -3.52 7.04 5.59
N THR A 40 -4.35 6.49 6.49
CA THR A 40 -5.55 7.17 6.98
C THR A 40 -5.21 8.50 7.67
N VAL A 41 -4.19 8.53 8.53
CA VAL A 41 -3.76 9.78 9.20
C VAL A 41 -3.34 10.82 8.17
N GLY A 42 -2.57 10.41 7.15
CA GLY A 42 -2.20 11.29 6.04
C GLY A 42 -3.42 11.83 5.28
N LEU A 43 -4.40 10.97 4.98
CA LEU A 43 -5.63 11.38 4.31
C LEU A 43 -6.50 12.30 5.17
N VAL A 44 -6.54 12.13 6.49
CA VAL A 44 -7.26 13.05 7.40
C VAL A 44 -6.66 14.45 7.32
N PHE A 45 -5.33 14.58 7.31
CA PHE A 45 -4.69 15.88 7.09
C PHE A 45 -5.05 16.48 5.73
N VAL A 46 -5.07 15.67 4.66
CA VAL A 46 -5.47 16.14 3.32
C VAL A 46 -6.93 16.58 3.30
N VAL A 47 -7.85 15.82 3.89
CA VAL A 47 -9.28 16.19 4.01
C VAL A 47 -9.43 17.52 4.75
N SER A 48 -8.79 17.66 5.91
CA SER A 48 -8.80 18.91 6.68
C SER A 48 -8.23 20.07 5.85
N GLY A 49 -7.14 19.84 5.12
CA GLY A 49 -6.56 20.82 4.21
C GLY A 49 -7.54 21.26 3.12
N ILE A 50 -8.28 20.34 2.49
CA ILE A 50 -9.27 20.66 1.45
C ILE A 50 -10.36 21.59 2.01
N PHE A 51 -10.86 21.34 3.22
CA PHE A 51 -11.85 22.21 3.84
C PHE A 51 -11.28 23.58 4.23
N VAL A 52 -10.03 23.64 4.69
CA VAL A 52 -9.33 24.91 4.95
C VAL A 52 -9.08 25.68 3.65
N TYR A 53 -8.72 24.99 2.57
CA TYR A 53 -8.57 25.58 1.25
C TYR A 53 -9.91 26.10 0.70
N SER A 54 -11.01 25.38 0.93
CA SER A 54 -12.36 25.88 0.60
C SER A 54 -12.69 27.17 1.38
N ALA A 55 -12.27 27.28 2.65
CA ALA A 55 -12.37 28.53 3.38
C ALA A 55 -11.50 29.64 2.77
N TYR A 56 -10.27 29.33 2.35
CA TYR A 56 -9.36 30.26 1.66
C TYR A 56 -9.94 30.77 0.33
N VAL A 57 -10.58 29.91 -0.47
CA VAL A 57 -11.24 30.29 -1.73
C VAL A 57 -12.32 31.35 -1.50
N ASN A 58 -13.09 31.20 -0.41
CA ASN A 58 -14.15 32.15 -0.05
C ASN A 58 -13.61 33.41 0.62
N ARG A 59 -12.54 33.29 1.41
CA ARG A 59 -11.89 34.36 2.17
C ARG A 59 -10.38 34.19 2.05
N PRO A 60 -9.71 34.87 1.10
CA PRO A 60 -8.27 34.70 0.84
C PRO A 60 -7.41 35.41 1.89
N GLU A 61 -7.56 35.00 3.15
CA GLU A 61 -6.77 35.45 4.27
C GLU A 61 -5.51 34.60 4.39
N MET A 62 -4.38 35.25 4.68
CA MET A 62 -3.08 34.57 4.80
C MET A 62 -3.09 33.42 5.81
N GLY A 63 -3.88 33.53 6.89
CA GLY A 63 -4.02 32.49 7.90
C GLY A 63 -4.57 31.17 7.33
N PHE A 64 -5.60 31.23 6.47
CA PHE A 64 -6.13 30.03 5.81
C PHE A 64 -5.13 29.45 4.80
N GLY A 65 -4.39 30.29 4.08
CA GLY A 65 -3.34 29.84 3.16
C GLY A 65 -2.22 29.06 3.88
N ILE A 66 -1.70 29.60 4.98
CA ILE A 66 -0.68 28.95 5.81
C ILE A 66 -1.22 27.62 6.37
N ALA A 67 -2.42 27.63 6.95
CA ALA A 67 -3.03 26.43 7.52
C ALA A 67 -3.23 25.35 6.46
N ASN A 68 -3.65 25.71 5.24
CA ASN A 68 -3.77 24.78 4.12
C ASN A 68 -2.43 24.12 3.78
N PHE A 69 -1.37 24.91 3.55
CA PHE A 69 -0.05 24.38 3.22
C PHE A 69 0.52 23.50 4.32
N VAL A 70 0.29 23.84 5.59
CA VAL A 70 0.71 22.98 6.71
C VAL A 70 0.01 21.63 6.64
N LEU A 71 -1.31 21.62 6.44
CA LEU A 71 -2.12 20.40 6.39
C LEU A 71 -1.78 19.53 5.17
N PHE A 72 -1.66 20.12 3.98
CA PHE A 72 -1.28 19.38 2.77
C PHE A 72 0.12 18.78 2.87
N HIS A 73 1.13 19.56 3.28
CA HIS A 73 2.48 19.03 3.40
C HIS A 73 2.59 17.95 4.48
N ALA A 74 1.93 18.12 5.64
CA ALA A 74 1.86 17.08 6.65
C ALA A 74 1.16 15.81 6.11
N GLY A 75 0.05 15.98 5.40
CA GLY A 75 -0.70 14.89 4.78
C GLY A 75 0.09 14.11 3.75
N PHE A 76 0.61 14.77 2.72
CA PHE A 76 1.39 14.13 1.65
C PHE A 76 2.71 13.54 2.15
N ALA A 77 3.39 14.19 3.10
CA ALA A 77 4.58 13.60 3.73
C ALA A 77 4.24 12.34 4.54
N THR A 78 3.07 12.30 5.19
CA THR A 78 2.59 11.11 5.92
C THR A 78 2.20 9.99 4.95
N ILE A 79 1.57 10.32 3.82
CA ILE A 79 1.27 9.36 2.74
C ILE A 79 2.57 8.75 2.17
N TRP A 80 3.60 9.58 1.92
CA TRP A 80 4.93 9.09 1.59
C TRP A 80 5.53 8.20 2.69
N GLY A 81 5.28 8.54 3.96
CA GLY A 81 5.65 7.72 5.11
C GLY A 81 5.00 6.35 5.10
N ALA A 82 3.71 6.27 4.74
CA ALA A 82 2.96 5.04 4.59
C ALA A 82 3.53 4.17 3.45
N GLY A 83 3.85 4.75 2.29
CA GLY A 83 4.52 4.02 1.20
C GLY A 83 5.91 3.53 1.59
N ARG A 84 6.67 4.28 2.39
CA ARG A 84 7.96 3.82 2.93
C ARG A 84 7.77 2.66 3.91
N GLN A 85 6.78 2.76 4.78
CA GLN A 85 6.44 1.72 5.73
C GLN A 85 5.97 0.45 5.01
N PHE A 86 5.24 0.58 3.90
CA PHE A 86 4.88 -0.54 3.03
C PHE A 86 6.13 -1.25 2.48
N LEU A 87 7.10 -0.50 1.97
CA LEU A 87 8.32 -1.07 1.39
C LEU A 87 9.27 -1.66 2.45
N THR A 88 9.41 -1.02 3.62
CA THR A 88 10.47 -1.34 4.60
C THR A 88 9.97 -2.01 5.88
N GLY A 89 8.65 -2.07 6.08
CA GLY A 89 8.01 -2.56 7.30
C GLY A 89 8.12 -1.61 8.51
N ARG A 90 8.77 -0.45 8.38
CA ARG A 90 9.02 0.48 9.51
C ARG A 90 8.55 1.90 9.22
N LEU A 91 7.89 2.51 10.20
CA LEU A 91 7.51 3.92 10.15
C LEU A 91 8.66 4.79 10.64
N SER A 92 8.96 5.88 9.92
CA SER A 92 9.99 6.86 10.32
C SER A 92 9.36 8.25 10.47
N LEU A 93 8.91 8.58 11.68
CA LEU A 93 8.36 9.90 12.00
C LEU A 93 9.34 11.06 11.71
N PRO A 94 10.65 10.96 12.04
CA PRO A 94 11.60 12.01 11.68
C PRO A 94 11.70 12.20 10.16
N GLY A 95 11.66 11.11 9.39
CA GLY A 95 11.71 11.17 7.93
C GLY A 95 10.48 11.84 7.30
N ILE A 96 9.31 11.69 7.93
CA ILE A 96 8.07 12.37 7.56
C ILE A 96 8.18 13.86 7.90
N ALA A 97 8.56 14.18 9.14
CA ALA A 97 8.68 15.55 9.62
C ALA A 97 9.68 16.37 8.79
N ILE A 98 10.86 15.84 8.48
CA ILE A 98 11.88 16.53 7.66
C ILE A 98 11.32 16.91 6.28
N ARG A 99 10.58 16.01 5.63
CA ARG A 99 9.99 16.26 4.31
C ARG A 99 8.85 17.25 4.36
N ALA A 100 7.98 17.12 5.35
CA ALA A 100 6.89 18.06 5.58
C ALA A 100 7.45 19.48 5.80
N LEU A 101 8.43 19.62 6.71
CA LEU A 101 9.07 20.90 7.02
C LEU A 101 9.81 21.47 5.81
N ALA A 102 10.57 20.66 5.08
CA ALA A 102 11.24 21.12 3.87
C ALA A 102 10.24 21.69 2.85
N ALA A 103 9.16 20.97 2.58
CA ALA A 103 8.11 21.41 1.67
C ALA A 103 7.42 22.71 2.15
N MET A 104 7.10 22.79 3.45
CA MET A 104 6.54 23.99 4.07
C MET A 104 7.46 25.21 3.95
N VAL A 105 8.76 25.05 4.15
CA VAL A 105 9.71 26.17 4.02
C VAL A 105 9.69 26.72 2.59
N PHE A 106 9.65 25.85 1.57
CA PHE A 106 9.64 26.30 0.17
C PHE A 106 8.33 26.98 -0.24
N SER A 107 7.18 26.60 0.32
CA SER A 107 5.89 27.18 -0.05
C SER A 107 5.44 28.34 0.85
N ILE A 108 5.63 28.24 2.18
CA ILE A 108 5.12 29.24 3.13
C ILE A 108 5.95 30.51 3.12
N VAL A 109 7.28 30.43 2.91
CA VAL A 109 8.15 31.62 2.90
C VAL A 109 7.74 32.62 1.81
N PRO A 110 7.50 32.22 0.54
CA PRO A 110 6.93 33.12 -0.46
C PRO A 110 5.56 33.69 -0.06
N LEU A 111 4.68 32.89 0.55
CA LEU A 111 3.34 33.32 0.95
C LEU A 111 3.39 34.46 1.97
N VAL A 112 4.18 34.30 3.04
CA VAL A 112 4.32 35.34 4.08
C VAL A 112 5.07 36.56 3.60
N SER A 113 5.84 36.44 2.51
CA SER A 113 6.52 37.54 1.85
C SER A 113 5.64 38.30 0.85
N GLY A 114 4.36 37.92 0.71
CA GLY A 114 3.41 38.56 -0.20
C GLY A 114 3.42 38.03 -1.64
N TYR A 115 4.15 36.95 -1.92
CA TYR A 115 4.23 36.28 -3.22
C TYR A 115 3.42 34.99 -3.21
N ASP A 116 2.10 35.10 -3.07
CA ASP A 116 1.18 33.96 -3.02
C ASP A 116 1.18 33.11 -4.31
N GLY A 117 1.35 33.72 -5.49
CA GLY A 117 1.51 33.01 -6.75
C GLY A 117 2.74 32.10 -6.75
N LEU A 118 3.89 32.62 -6.31
CA LEU A 118 5.12 31.83 -6.14
C LEU A 118 4.93 30.72 -5.08
N ALA A 119 4.17 31.02 -4.03
CA ALA A 119 3.85 30.07 -2.97
C ALA A 119 3.06 28.86 -3.49
N PHE A 120 2.02 29.09 -4.31
CA PHE A 120 1.24 28.03 -4.96
C PHE A 120 2.06 27.23 -5.97
N ILE A 121 2.98 27.86 -6.70
CA ILE A 121 3.92 27.14 -7.58
C ILE A 121 4.79 26.19 -6.75
N ALA A 122 5.39 26.69 -5.67
CA ALA A 122 6.24 25.91 -4.79
C ALA A 122 5.47 24.76 -4.09
N ASP A 123 4.25 25.02 -3.62
CA ASP A 123 3.35 24.02 -3.01
C ASP A 123 3.05 22.87 -3.98
N ASN A 124 2.61 23.20 -5.20
CA ASN A 124 2.30 22.21 -6.23
C ASN A 124 3.54 21.34 -6.57
N LEU A 125 4.71 21.95 -6.74
CA LEU A 125 5.95 21.21 -7.00
C LEU A 125 6.37 20.32 -5.83
N ALA A 126 6.24 20.81 -4.60
CA ALA A 126 6.59 20.04 -3.41
C ALA A 126 5.67 18.83 -3.22
N ILE A 127 4.35 19.00 -3.40
CA ILE A 127 3.38 17.91 -3.39
C ILE A 127 3.67 16.91 -4.51
N ALA A 128 3.95 17.38 -5.74
CA ALA A 128 4.30 16.50 -6.85
C ALA A 128 5.54 15.65 -6.55
N LEU A 129 6.59 16.24 -5.95
CA LEU A 129 7.80 15.50 -5.55
C LEU A 129 7.50 14.41 -4.52
N LEU A 130 6.64 14.69 -3.53
CA LEU A 130 6.21 13.70 -2.54
C LEU A 130 5.40 12.57 -3.18
N LEU A 131 4.52 12.89 -4.13
CA LEU A 131 3.73 11.91 -4.87
C LEU A 131 4.59 11.03 -5.77
N PHE A 132 5.55 11.58 -6.53
CA PHE A 132 6.53 10.79 -7.29
C PHE A 132 7.38 9.91 -6.38
N ALA A 133 7.81 10.44 -5.23
CA ALA A 133 8.56 9.65 -4.26
C ALA A 133 7.71 8.50 -3.68
N THR A 134 6.41 8.71 -3.48
CA THR A 134 5.46 7.68 -3.05
C THR A 134 5.25 6.64 -4.15
N ALA A 135 5.02 7.07 -5.39
CA ALA A 135 4.90 6.18 -6.55
C ALA A 135 6.14 5.29 -6.71
N ARG A 136 7.34 5.85 -6.52
CA ARG A 136 8.60 5.10 -6.55
C ARG A 136 8.67 4.01 -5.48
N GLN A 137 8.15 4.24 -4.28
CA GLN A 137 8.12 3.22 -3.22
C GLN A 137 7.25 2.02 -3.62
N TYR A 138 6.06 2.28 -4.15
CA TYR A 138 5.19 1.23 -4.68
C TYR A 138 5.83 0.52 -5.86
N TRP A 139 6.45 1.24 -6.80
CA TRP A 139 7.18 0.64 -7.91
C TRP A 139 8.29 -0.32 -7.44
N LEU A 140 9.03 0.05 -6.39
CA LEU A 140 10.06 -0.81 -5.81
C LEU A 140 9.47 -2.06 -5.14
N ALA A 141 8.25 -1.99 -4.62
CA ALA A 141 7.54 -3.10 -4.00
C ALA A 141 6.73 -3.98 -5.00
N ARG A 142 6.78 -3.70 -6.31
CA ARG A 142 5.95 -4.37 -7.33
C ARG A 142 6.08 -5.90 -7.39
N ALA A 143 7.18 -6.46 -6.89
CA ALA A 143 7.39 -7.91 -6.86
C ALA A 143 6.37 -8.65 -5.99
N GLU A 144 5.76 -8.00 -4.99
CA GLU A 144 4.79 -8.64 -4.10
C GLU A 144 3.47 -8.98 -4.82
N ALA A 145 2.95 -8.02 -5.59
CA ALA A 145 1.71 -8.16 -6.34
C ALA A 145 1.75 -7.22 -7.57
N PRO A 146 2.30 -7.70 -8.71
CA PRO A 146 2.67 -6.83 -9.83
C PRO A 146 1.53 -5.96 -10.36
N ALA A 147 0.36 -6.55 -10.61
CA ALA A 147 -0.77 -5.83 -11.20
C ALA A 147 -1.33 -4.71 -10.29
N PRO A 148 -1.77 -4.97 -9.03
CA PRO A 148 -2.35 -3.92 -8.20
C PRO A 148 -1.33 -2.86 -7.79
N ILE A 149 -0.07 -3.24 -7.50
CA ILE A 149 0.96 -2.29 -7.07
C ILE A 149 1.38 -1.37 -8.23
N LEU A 150 1.49 -1.92 -9.46
CA LEU A 150 1.76 -1.11 -10.64
C LEU A 150 0.63 -0.09 -10.89
N GLY A 151 -0.62 -0.50 -10.72
CA GLY A 151 -1.77 0.40 -10.82
C GLY A 151 -1.70 1.53 -9.79
N ILE A 152 -1.40 1.22 -8.52
CA ILE A 152 -1.24 2.24 -7.46
C ILE A 152 -0.10 3.22 -7.81
N ALA A 153 1.05 2.70 -8.26
CA ALA A 153 2.19 3.52 -8.67
C ALA A 153 1.82 4.44 -9.85
N ALA A 154 1.07 3.93 -10.84
CA ALA A 154 0.60 4.71 -11.98
C ALA A 154 -0.38 5.82 -11.56
N LEU A 155 -1.32 5.54 -10.65
CA LEU A 155 -2.25 6.54 -10.13
C LEU A 155 -1.52 7.66 -9.38
N TYR A 156 -0.59 7.33 -8.49
CA TYR A 156 0.23 8.35 -7.81
C TYR A 156 1.07 9.18 -8.80
N THR A 157 1.59 8.54 -9.86
CA THR A 157 2.35 9.22 -10.91
C THR A 157 1.45 10.18 -11.71
N ALA A 158 0.24 9.74 -12.09
CA ALA A 158 -0.73 10.57 -12.79
C ALA A 158 -1.16 11.78 -11.95
N THR A 159 -1.41 11.59 -10.65
CA THR A 159 -1.65 12.68 -9.72
C THR A 159 -0.44 13.61 -9.61
N ALA A 160 0.78 13.09 -9.49
CA ALA A 160 1.98 13.94 -9.44
C ALA A 160 2.11 14.83 -10.69
N ILE A 161 1.83 14.28 -11.88
CA ILE A 161 1.85 15.02 -13.15
C ILE A 161 0.79 16.14 -13.15
N SER A 162 -0.40 15.92 -12.60
CA SER A 162 -1.42 16.98 -12.56
C SER A 162 -1.00 18.17 -11.69
N PHE A 163 -0.33 17.93 -10.56
CA PHE A 163 0.24 19.00 -9.73
C PHE A 163 1.40 19.74 -10.44
N VAL A 164 2.28 19.02 -11.17
CA VAL A 164 3.31 19.68 -12.01
C VAL A 164 2.65 20.58 -13.06
N LEU A 165 1.53 20.15 -13.63
CA LEU A 165 0.81 20.93 -14.63
C LEU A 165 0.19 22.21 -14.04
N CYS A 166 -0.37 22.14 -12.82
CA CYS A 166 -0.83 23.34 -12.09
C CYS A 166 0.30 24.36 -11.92
N ALA A 167 1.48 23.91 -11.47
CA ALA A 167 2.66 24.77 -11.35
C ALA A 167 3.10 25.34 -12.71
N ALA A 168 3.14 24.52 -13.75
CA ALA A 168 3.57 24.94 -15.09
C ALA A 168 2.66 26.02 -15.69
N VAL A 169 1.34 25.91 -15.51
CA VAL A 169 0.38 26.92 -15.97
C VAL A 169 0.58 28.25 -15.22
N LEU A 170 0.78 28.21 -13.90
CA LEU A 170 1.06 29.42 -13.12
C LEU A 170 2.37 30.10 -13.52
N ILE A 171 3.41 29.32 -13.83
CA ILE A 171 4.69 29.82 -14.36
C ILE A 171 4.48 30.47 -15.73
N SER A 172 3.74 29.79 -16.63
CA SER A 172 3.45 30.28 -17.98
C SER A 172 2.67 31.59 -17.96
N ASP A 173 1.74 31.75 -17.02
CA ASP A 173 0.96 32.97 -16.86
C ASP A 173 1.78 34.14 -16.28
N GLY A 174 2.98 33.88 -15.73
CA GLY A 174 3.88 34.90 -15.19
C GLY A 174 3.37 35.60 -13.91
N LYS A 175 2.33 35.07 -13.26
CA LYS A 175 1.69 35.71 -12.10
C LYS A 175 2.33 35.28 -10.79
N LEU A 176 3.34 36.03 -10.36
CA LEU A 176 4.02 35.80 -9.07
C LEU A 176 3.17 36.22 -7.85
N VAL A 177 2.14 37.04 -8.07
CA VAL A 177 1.16 37.49 -7.08
C VAL A 177 -0.24 37.31 -7.67
N LEU A 178 -1.16 36.67 -6.95
CA LEU A 178 -2.52 36.33 -7.37
C LEU A 178 -3.59 37.09 -6.58
N GLY A 179 -3.40 37.25 -5.27
CA GLY A 179 -4.38 37.81 -4.33
C GLY A 179 -5.60 36.92 -4.05
N LYS A 180 -5.65 35.73 -4.64
CA LYS A 180 -6.74 34.76 -4.50
C LYS A 180 -6.27 33.34 -4.87
N ALA A 181 -7.11 32.35 -4.59
CA ALA A 181 -6.88 30.97 -5.00
C ALA A 181 -6.70 30.86 -6.54
N PRO A 182 -5.73 30.05 -7.02
CA PRO A 182 -5.61 29.70 -8.43
C PRO A 182 -6.92 29.09 -8.95
N SER A 183 -7.38 29.60 -10.10
CA SER A 183 -8.59 29.11 -10.77
C SER A 183 -8.34 29.04 -12.28
N ASN A 184 -7.98 27.87 -12.79
CA ASN A 184 -7.67 27.64 -14.19
C ASN A 184 -8.00 26.18 -14.56
N TRP A 185 -7.90 25.86 -15.85
CA TRP A 185 -8.23 24.52 -16.37
C TRP A 185 -7.34 23.40 -15.80
N ALA A 186 -6.09 23.70 -15.42
CA ALA A 186 -5.19 22.70 -14.85
C ALA A 186 -5.59 22.33 -13.43
N GLU A 187 -6.08 23.30 -12.64
CA GLU A 187 -6.66 23.03 -11.32
C GLU A 187 -7.89 22.14 -11.43
N ASP A 188 -8.81 22.45 -12.35
CA ASP A 188 -10.01 21.63 -12.59
C ASP A 188 -9.65 20.19 -12.98
N LEU A 189 -8.66 20.04 -13.87
CA LEU A 189 -8.13 18.73 -14.26
C LEU A 189 -7.48 18.00 -13.07
N SER A 190 -6.69 18.71 -12.26
CA SER A 190 -6.02 18.12 -11.10
C SER A 190 -7.02 17.62 -10.06
N LEU A 191 -8.10 18.38 -9.79
CA LEU A 191 -9.20 17.94 -8.94
C LEU A 191 -9.84 16.65 -9.49
N ALA A 192 -10.14 16.60 -10.79
CA ALA A 192 -10.70 15.41 -11.43
C ALA A 192 -9.77 14.19 -11.33
N VAL A 193 -8.47 14.38 -11.59
CA VAL A 193 -7.44 13.32 -11.46
C VAL A 193 -7.32 12.83 -10.02
N CYS A 194 -7.36 13.73 -9.03
CA CYS A 194 -7.31 13.34 -7.62
C CYS A 194 -8.57 12.54 -7.21
N ILE A 195 -9.77 12.98 -7.61
CA ILE A 195 -11.03 12.27 -7.34
C ILE A 195 -11.00 10.85 -7.92
N ALA A 196 -10.61 10.72 -9.19
CA ALA A 196 -10.48 9.42 -9.84
C ALA A 196 -9.36 8.57 -9.19
N GLY A 197 -8.24 9.19 -8.87
CA GLY A 197 -7.08 8.58 -8.24
C GLY A 197 -7.41 7.94 -6.90
N MET A 198 -8.15 8.64 -6.03
CA MET A 198 -8.52 8.10 -4.71
C MET A 198 -9.44 6.88 -4.81
N THR A 199 -10.38 6.91 -5.76
CA THR A 199 -11.27 5.77 -6.02
C THR A 199 -10.45 4.57 -6.53
N GLY A 200 -9.54 4.81 -7.47
CA GLY A 200 -8.64 3.77 -7.99
C GLY A 200 -7.68 3.21 -6.94
N ILE A 201 -7.07 4.07 -6.12
CA ILE A 201 -6.18 3.65 -5.02
C ILE A 201 -6.94 2.81 -4.00
N GLY A 202 -8.17 3.18 -3.64
CA GLY A 202 -9.03 2.39 -2.76
C GLY A 202 -9.34 1.00 -3.33
N ALA A 203 -9.79 0.94 -4.59
CA ALA A 203 -10.10 -0.31 -5.26
C ALA A 203 -8.87 -1.23 -5.41
N LEU A 204 -7.72 -0.68 -5.79
CA LEU A 204 -6.48 -1.44 -5.93
C LEU A 204 -5.90 -1.88 -4.58
N SER A 205 -6.09 -1.08 -3.52
CA SER A 205 -5.73 -1.49 -2.16
C SER A 205 -6.56 -2.70 -1.70
N LEU A 206 -7.85 -2.71 -2.04
CA LEU A 206 -8.70 -3.89 -1.80
C LEU A 206 -8.28 -5.07 -2.68
N ALA A 207 -7.95 -4.86 -3.95
CA ALA A 207 -7.46 -5.92 -4.84
C ALA A 207 -6.15 -6.53 -4.33
N LEU A 208 -5.22 -5.71 -3.83
CA LEU A 208 -4.00 -6.16 -3.17
C LEU A 208 -4.30 -7.01 -1.94
N HIS A 209 -5.32 -6.61 -1.16
CA HIS A 209 -5.76 -7.39 -0.01
C HIS A 209 -6.30 -8.78 -0.41
N GLN A 210 -7.14 -8.83 -1.44
CA GLN A 210 -7.67 -10.08 -1.99
C GLN A 210 -6.54 -10.97 -2.53
N TRP A 211 -5.54 -10.37 -3.19
CA TRP A 211 -4.36 -11.07 -3.66
C TRP A 211 -3.59 -11.75 -2.51
N ARG A 212 -3.32 -11.02 -1.42
CA ARG A 212 -2.65 -11.56 -0.23
C ARG A 212 -3.43 -12.70 0.40
N LEU A 213 -4.76 -12.57 0.50
CA LEU A 213 -5.63 -13.61 1.04
C LEU A 213 -5.62 -14.86 0.16
N ALA A 214 -5.79 -14.70 -1.15
CA ALA A 214 -5.77 -15.80 -2.09
C ALA A 214 -4.40 -16.52 -2.10
N ALA A 215 -3.30 -15.78 -2.01
CA ALA A 215 -1.96 -16.35 -1.90
C ALA A 215 -1.79 -17.19 -0.63
N ARG A 216 -2.29 -16.71 0.52
CA ARG A 216 -2.27 -17.46 1.79
C ARG A 216 -3.13 -18.73 1.71
N HIS A 217 -4.37 -18.62 1.23
CA HIS A 217 -5.23 -19.79 1.08
C HIS A 217 -4.67 -20.79 0.08
N ARG A 218 -4.02 -20.34 -0.99
CA ARG A 218 -3.31 -21.23 -1.91
C ARG A 218 -2.18 -21.96 -1.20
N LEU A 219 -1.38 -21.27 -0.39
CA LEU A 219 -0.30 -21.89 0.38
C LEU A 219 -0.85 -22.92 1.38
N GLU A 220 -1.88 -22.56 2.13
CA GLU A 220 -2.58 -23.47 3.07
C GLU A 220 -3.21 -24.67 2.36
N ALA A 221 -3.73 -24.48 1.14
CA ALA A 221 -4.35 -25.54 0.35
C ALA A 221 -3.36 -26.52 -0.26
N ILE A 222 -2.09 -26.14 -0.45
CA ILE A 222 -1.05 -26.99 -1.05
C ILE A 222 -0.02 -27.49 -0.05
N THR A 223 0.00 -27.00 1.19
CA THR A 223 0.94 -27.42 2.24
C THR A 223 0.24 -28.17 3.36
N ASP A 224 0.98 -29.03 4.05
CA ASP A 224 0.54 -29.67 5.29
C ASP A 224 0.88 -28.75 6.48
N PRO A 225 -0.10 -28.34 7.30
CA PRO A 225 0.10 -27.32 8.34
C PRO A 225 0.99 -27.78 9.50
N LEU A 226 1.22 -29.08 9.66
CA LEU A 226 2.10 -29.61 10.70
C LEU A 226 3.56 -29.54 10.28
N THR A 227 3.85 -29.83 9.01
CA THR A 227 5.20 -30.01 8.47
C THR A 227 5.69 -28.87 7.59
N GLY A 228 4.80 -28.08 6.99
CA GLY A 228 5.11 -27.10 5.97
C GLY A 228 5.46 -27.69 4.59
N LEU A 229 5.50 -29.02 4.48
CA LEU A 229 5.74 -29.73 3.22
C LEU A 229 4.52 -29.67 2.31
N LEU A 230 4.66 -30.00 1.03
CA LEU A 230 3.52 -30.12 0.12
C LEU A 230 2.55 -31.19 0.63
N ASN A 231 1.26 -30.92 0.67
CA ASN A 231 0.29 -31.94 1.06
C ASN A 231 0.05 -32.94 -0.08
N ARG A 232 -0.64 -34.04 0.26
CA ARG A 232 -1.02 -35.08 -0.69
C ARG A 232 -1.66 -34.51 -1.96
N ARG A 233 -2.60 -33.58 -1.83
CA ARG A 233 -3.33 -33.02 -2.98
C ARG A 233 -2.36 -32.32 -3.94
N ALA A 234 -1.44 -31.52 -3.43
CA ALA A 234 -0.44 -30.85 -4.25
C ALA A 234 0.47 -31.83 -5.01
N LEU A 235 0.87 -32.94 -4.38
CA LEU A 235 1.62 -34.01 -5.06
C LEU A 235 0.83 -34.59 -6.23
N PHE A 236 -0.45 -34.94 -6.03
CA PHE A 236 -1.30 -35.51 -7.08
C PHE A 236 -1.62 -34.49 -8.18
N ASP A 237 -1.85 -33.22 -7.85
CA ASP A 237 -2.07 -32.17 -8.85
C ASP A 237 -0.83 -31.97 -9.73
N GLN A 238 0.39 -32.11 -9.17
CA GLN A 238 1.64 -31.89 -9.89
C GLN A 238 2.11 -33.12 -10.69
N TYR A 239 1.88 -34.33 -10.18
CA TYR A 239 2.45 -35.58 -10.74
C TYR A 239 1.41 -36.65 -11.09
N GLY A 240 0.15 -36.51 -10.72
CA GLY A 240 -0.87 -37.55 -10.87
C GLY A 240 -1.34 -37.79 -12.32
N THR A 241 -1.14 -36.83 -13.21
CA THR A 241 -1.56 -36.93 -14.63
C THR A 241 -0.42 -36.75 -15.63
N ARG A 242 0.79 -36.42 -15.15
CA ARG A 242 1.97 -36.24 -16.02
C ARG A 242 2.68 -37.56 -16.21
N PRO A 243 3.03 -37.95 -17.46
CA PRO A 243 3.96 -39.05 -17.68
C PRO A 243 5.26 -38.73 -16.94
N MET A 244 5.61 -39.54 -15.94
CA MET A 244 6.91 -39.44 -15.31
C MET A 244 7.96 -39.82 -16.36
N GLY A 245 9.00 -38.98 -16.50
CA GLY A 245 10.12 -39.30 -17.37
C GLY A 245 10.80 -40.59 -16.92
N SER A 246 11.58 -41.22 -17.80
CA SER A 246 12.29 -42.47 -17.53
C SER A 246 13.32 -42.39 -16.38
N ALA A 247 13.57 -41.20 -15.84
CA ALA A 247 14.51 -40.94 -14.75
C ALA A 247 13.84 -40.32 -13.50
N THR A 248 12.58 -40.66 -13.22
CA THR A 248 11.89 -40.24 -11.98
C THR A 248 11.79 -41.40 -10.99
N ALA A 249 12.18 -41.17 -9.74
CA ALA A 249 11.97 -42.10 -8.63
C ALA A 249 10.98 -41.51 -7.61
N VAL A 250 10.15 -42.36 -7.01
CA VAL A 250 9.26 -42.00 -5.89
C VAL A 250 9.68 -42.81 -4.68
N ILE A 251 9.97 -42.12 -3.57
CA ILE A 251 10.37 -42.73 -2.31
C ILE A 251 9.30 -42.41 -1.27
N VAL A 252 8.81 -43.44 -0.59
CA VAL A 252 7.81 -43.33 0.48
C VAL A 252 8.49 -43.69 1.79
N PHE A 253 8.38 -42.80 2.77
CA PHE A 253 8.92 -43.02 4.11
C PHE A 253 7.76 -43.31 5.07
N ASP A 254 7.97 -44.29 5.96
CA ASP A 254 7.12 -44.54 7.11
C ASP A 254 7.95 -44.38 8.39
N ILE A 255 7.36 -43.84 9.46
CA ILE A 255 8.05 -43.66 10.73
C ILE A 255 7.77 -44.88 11.61
N ASP A 256 8.79 -45.70 11.79
CA ASP A 256 8.67 -46.93 12.57
C ASP A 256 8.18 -46.66 14.00
N HIS A 257 7.24 -47.49 14.45
CA HIS A 257 6.66 -47.44 15.80
C HIS A 257 6.05 -46.09 16.19
N PHE A 258 5.63 -45.25 15.24
CA PHE A 258 5.08 -43.92 15.52
C PHE A 258 3.87 -43.93 16.48
N LYS A 259 3.01 -44.95 16.37
CA LYS A 259 1.87 -45.14 17.30
C LYS A 259 2.32 -45.30 18.75
N SER A 260 3.38 -46.07 19.01
CA SER A 260 3.94 -46.26 20.36
C SER A 260 4.44 -44.95 20.97
N VAL A 261 5.01 -44.07 20.16
CA VAL A 261 5.42 -42.72 20.60
C VAL A 261 4.20 -41.89 21.00
N ASN A 262 3.13 -41.90 20.19
CA ASN A 262 1.88 -41.21 20.51
C ASN A 262 1.24 -41.76 21.80
N ASP A 263 1.19 -43.09 21.95
CA ASP A 263 0.55 -43.75 23.09
C ASP A 263 1.32 -43.49 24.40
N ARG A 264 2.67 -43.42 24.35
CA ARG A 264 3.51 -43.23 25.53
C ARG A 264 3.75 -41.77 25.91
N PHE A 265 3.82 -40.86 24.93
CA PHE A 265 4.24 -39.47 25.14
C PHE A 265 3.19 -38.43 24.69
N GLY A 266 2.04 -38.90 24.20
CA GLY A 266 0.95 -38.07 23.72
C GLY A 266 1.16 -37.51 22.31
N HIS A 267 0.06 -37.11 21.67
CA HIS A 267 0.06 -36.60 20.29
C HIS A 267 0.98 -35.38 20.07
N ALA A 268 1.16 -34.53 21.09
CA ALA A 268 2.07 -33.39 20.99
C ALA A 268 3.54 -33.83 20.83
N ALA A 269 3.93 -34.99 21.38
CA ALA A 269 5.25 -35.57 21.15
C ALA A 269 5.37 -36.15 19.74
N GLY A 270 4.35 -36.86 19.24
CA GLY A 270 4.33 -37.33 17.85
C GLY A 270 4.38 -36.19 16.83
N ASP A 271 3.62 -35.11 17.05
CA ASP A 271 3.66 -33.90 16.23
C ASP A 271 5.08 -33.30 16.16
N ARG A 272 5.86 -33.36 17.26
CA ARG A 272 7.27 -32.94 17.27
C ARG A 272 8.15 -33.86 16.45
N VAL A 273 7.97 -35.18 16.54
CA VAL A 273 8.71 -36.15 15.72
C VAL A 273 8.46 -35.92 14.23
N ILE A 274 7.19 -35.73 13.83
CA ILE A 274 6.83 -35.44 12.43
C ILE A 274 7.50 -34.14 11.95
N LYS A 275 7.51 -33.09 12.77
CA LYS A 275 8.18 -31.81 12.44
C LYS A 275 9.68 -31.96 12.22
N VAL A 276 10.36 -32.69 13.11
CA VAL A 276 11.80 -32.94 13.01
C VAL A 276 12.09 -33.75 11.75
N PHE A 277 11.34 -34.82 11.50
CA PHE A 277 11.49 -35.64 10.30
C PHE A 277 11.29 -34.84 9.01
N ALA A 278 10.25 -33.99 8.94
CA ALA A 278 10.00 -33.14 7.78
C ALA A 278 11.09 -32.10 7.54
N ALA A 279 11.67 -31.55 8.61
CA ALA A 279 12.80 -30.62 8.52
C ALA A 279 14.07 -31.32 7.99
N GLU A 280 14.38 -32.51 8.50
CA GLU A 280 15.50 -33.33 8.02
C GLU A 280 15.31 -33.73 6.54
N LEU A 281 14.11 -34.15 6.16
CA LEU A 281 13.80 -34.48 4.77
C LEU A 281 14.03 -33.27 3.85
N SER A 282 13.53 -32.10 4.23
CA SER A 282 13.69 -30.86 3.47
C SER A 282 15.16 -30.45 3.33
N ALA A 283 15.94 -30.57 4.41
CA ALA A 283 17.35 -30.18 4.44
C ALA A 283 18.24 -31.06 3.55
N ASN A 284 17.81 -32.30 3.29
CA ASN A 284 18.58 -33.28 2.53
C ASN A 284 18.08 -33.46 1.07
N CYS A 285 17.05 -32.73 0.65
CA CYS A 285 16.59 -32.71 -0.74
C CYS A 285 17.47 -31.80 -1.63
N ARG A 286 17.77 -32.26 -2.85
CA ARG A 286 18.55 -31.49 -3.83
C ARG A 286 17.65 -30.53 -4.63
N PRO A 287 18.22 -29.51 -5.30
CA PRO A 287 17.48 -28.71 -6.28
C PRO A 287 16.90 -29.62 -7.38
N GLY A 288 15.58 -29.76 -7.43
CA GLY A 288 14.87 -30.65 -8.36
C GLY A 288 14.07 -31.76 -7.67
N ASP A 289 14.37 -32.09 -6.42
CA ASP A 289 13.59 -33.03 -5.61
C ASP A 289 12.33 -32.33 -5.06
N THR A 290 11.23 -33.07 -4.94
CA THR A 290 10.00 -32.58 -4.33
C THR A 290 9.61 -33.49 -3.17
N ALA A 291 9.48 -32.91 -1.96
CA ALA A 291 9.16 -33.62 -0.72
C ALA A 291 7.73 -33.27 -0.24
N PRO A 292 6.73 -34.14 -0.46
CA PRO A 292 5.39 -33.98 0.09
C PRO A 292 5.29 -34.59 1.49
N GLY A 293 4.61 -33.90 2.41
CA GLY A 293 4.25 -34.40 3.74
C GLY A 293 2.92 -35.14 3.69
N TRP A 294 2.92 -36.42 4.07
CA TRP A 294 1.74 -37.28 4.04
C TRP A 294 0.99 -37.39 5.39
N ALA A 295 1.53 -36.82 6.47
CA ALA A 295 1.37 -37.45 7.79
C ALA A 295 0.35 -36.85 8.79
N ALA A 296 -0.19 -35.63 8.66
CA ALA A 296 -0.84 -35.03 9.83
C ALA A 296 -2.29 -35.47 10.14
N ARG A 297 -3.06 -36.02 9.18
CA ARG A 297 -4.50 -36.32 9.39
C ARG A 297 -4.88 -37.80 9.40
N SER A 298 -4.19 -38.68 8.67
CA SER A 298 -4.53 -40.11 8.65
C SER A 298 -4.04 -40.87 9.88
N LEU A 299 -2.95 -40.41 10.52
CA LEU A 299 -2.35 -41.05 11.70
C LEU A 299 -2.92 -40.55 13.04
N ARG A 300 -3.82 -39.55 13.04
CA ARG A 300 -4.49 -39.08 14.27
C ARG A 300 -5.59 -40.01 14.78
N TRP A 301 -5.99 -41.01 13.99
CA TRP A 301 -7.16 -41.86 14.27
C TRP A 301 -6.88 -43.36 14.20
N CYS A 302 -5.61 -43.79 14.16
CA CYS A 302 -5.24 -45.19 14.24
C CYS A 302 -4.63 -45.55 15.58
#